data_AF-A0AAE3DCY7-F1
#
_entry.id   AF-A0AAE3DCY7-F1
#
_cell.length_a   1.000
_cell.length_b   1.000
_cell.length_c   1.000
_cell.angle_alpha   90.00
_cell.angle_beta   90.00
_cell.angle_gamma   90.00
#
_symmetry.space_group_name_H-M   'P 1'
#
loop_
_entity.id
_entity.type
_entity.pdbx_description
1 polymer ?
#
loop_
_entity_poly.entity_id
_entity_poly.type
_entity_poly.pdbx_seq_one_letter_code
_entity_poly.pdbx_strand_id
1 'polypeptide(L)'
;MKVTTLDEKSIHDIGHAFGYYDYGEETGMSAAFSGKEATANYICAYVRGVLRGGFLHTTGERGEGYIAYKLPKQKLGVRTLWPIAKGMLRNSSLKRLVHFAMAIKRGGVPLQDRMDKEKKPYIFVGLVCVREQYQDRAICARLWILPLPRATGWACR
;
A
#
# COMPACT_ATOMS: atom_id res chain seq x y z
N MET A 1 10.50 -7.48 9.22
CA MET A 1 10.15 -8.92 9.21
C MET A 1 9.00 -9.15 8.24
N LYS A 2 9.02 -10.24 7.48
CA LYS A 2 7.90 -10.61 6.58
C LYS A 2 6.72 -11.08 7.43
N VAL A 3 5.52 -10.57 7.14
CA VAL A 3 4.29 -10.98 7.81
C VAL A 3 3.73 -12.19 7.07
N THR A 4 3.50 -13.30 7.79
CA THR A 4 2.94 -14.54 7.22
C THR A 4 1.47 -14.75 7.57
N THR A 5 1.03 -14.18 8.69
CA THR A 5 -0.35 -14.23 9.17
C THR A 5 -0.71 -12.88 9.77
N LEU A 6 -1.98 -12.50 9.65
CA LEU A 6 -2.54 -11.29 10.25
C LEU A 6 -4.01 -11.55 10.53
N ASP A 7 -4.48 -11.21 11.72
CA ASP A 7 -5.88 -11.36 12.09
C ASP A 7 -6.74 -10.27 11.42
N GLU A 8 -8.03 -10.55 11.29
CA GLU A 8 -8.97 -9.65 10.60
C GLU A 8 -9.14 -8.31 11.30
N LYS A 9 -9.01 -8.26 12.64
CA LYS A 9 -9.04 -6.99 13.38
C LYS A 9 -7.83 -6.13 13.00
N SER A 10 -6.62 -6.70 12.98
CA SER A 10 -5.42 -5.96 12.55
C SER A 10 -5.52 -5.48 11.09
N ILE A 11 -6.14 -6.24 10.19
CA ILE A 11 -6.40 -5.81 8.81
C ILE A 11 -7.37 -4.62 8.80
N HIS A 12 -8.44 -4.69 9.59
CA HIS A 12 -9.39 -3.59 9.75
C HIS A 12 -8.74 -2.34 10.35
N ASP A 13 -7.90 -2.48 11.37
CA ASP A 13 -7.15 -1.38 11.98
C ASP A 13 -6.28 -0.66 10.92
N ILE A 14 -5.61 -1.42 10.03
CA ILE A 14 -4.82 -0.84 8.93
C ILE A 14 -5.74 -0.11 7.94
N GLY A 15 -6.88 -0.72 7.59
CA GLY A 15 -7.87 -0.12 6.70
C GLY A 15 -8.40 1.20 7.25
N HIS A 16 -8.78 1.22 8.52
CA HIS A 16 -9.30 2.40 9.21
C HIS A 16 -8.22 3.48 9.31
N ALA A 17 -7.03 3.14 9.82
CA ALA A 17 -5.90 4.05 9.94
C ALA A 17 -5.56 4.73 8.60
N PHE A 18 -5.66 4.00 7.48
CA PHE A 18 -5.40 4.57 6.16
C PHE A 18 -6.59 5.37 5.62
N GLY A 19 -7.81 4.82 5.70
CA GLY A 19 -9.01 5.39 5.08
C GLY A 19 -9.56 6.61 5.81
N TYR A 20 -9.29 6.74 7.11
CA TYR A 20 -9.79 7.83 7.94
C TYR A 20 -8.76 8.92 8.24
N TYR A 21 -7.49 8.69 7.89
CA TYR A 21 -6.42 9.68 8.00
C TYR A 21 -6.80 11.00 7.32
N ASP A 22 -6.41 12.11 7.94
CA ASP A 22 -6.61 13.45 7.38
C ASP A 22 -5.49 13.78 6.40
N TYR A 23 -5.76 13.57 5.11
CA TYR A 23 -4.85 13.93 4.03
C TYR A 23 -4.95 15.41 3.61
N GLY A 24 -5.73 16.23 4.33
CA GLY A 24 -5.99 17.62 3.97
C GLY A 24 -6.60 17.73 2.57
N GLU A 25 -5.96 18.53 1.71
CA GLU A 25 -6.41 18.81 0.34
C GLU A 25 -5.97 17.76 -0.69
N GLU A 26 -5.28 16.70 -0.28
CA GLU A 26 -4.88 15.66 -1.23
C GLU A 26 -6.11 14.89 -1.75
N THR A 27 -6.34 14.99 -3.06
CA THR A 27 -7.39 14.22 -3.74
C THR A 27 -7.17 12.70 -3.62
N GLY A 28 -5.90 12.27 -3.56
CA GLY A 28 -5.46 10.91 -3.20
C GLY A 28 -6.26 9.75 -3.80
N MET A 29 -6.39 8.67 -3.03
CA MET A 29 -7.25 7.53 -3.39
C MET A 29 -8.73 7.77 -3.09
N SER A 30 -9.08 8.79 -2.29
CA SER A 30 -10.47 9.09 -1.95
C SER A 30 -11.29 9.47 -3.20
N ALA A 31 -10.67 9.97 -4.27
CA ALA A 31 -11.32 10.15 -5.57
C ALA A 31 -11.72 8.85 -6.26
N ALA A 32 -11.00 7.75 -6.03
CA ALA A 32 -11.33 6.45 -6.60
C ALA A 32 -12.50 5.78 -5.88
N PHE A 33 -12.71 6.09 -4.59
CA PHE A 33 -13.63 5.37 -3.72
C PHE A 33 -14.80 6.24 -3.24
N SER A 34 -15.79 5.59 -2.65
CA SER A 34 -17.06 6.20 -2.22
C SER A 34 -16.96 6.82 -0.81
N GLY A 35 -15.85 7.51 -0.50
CA GLY A 35 -15.57 8.06 0.84
C GLY A 35 -14.60 7.22 1.68
N LYS A 36 -14.46 7.62 2.96
CA LYS A 36 -13.46 7.07 3.90
C LYS A 36 -13.64 5.56 4.14
N GLU A 37 -14.86 5.11 4.39
CA GLU A 37 -15.16 3.69 4.64
C GLU A 37 -14.87 2.81 3.40
N ALA A 38 -15.27 3.25 2.21
CA ALA A 38 -14.99 2.54 0.97
C ALA A 38 -13.46 2.46 0.70
N THR A 39 -12.73 3.52 1.04
CA THR A 39 -11.26 3.54 0.98
C THR A 39 -10.67 2.54 1.98
N ALA A 40 -11.13 2.54 3.23
CA ALA A 40 -10.70 1.59 4.25
C ALA A 40 -10.94 0.13 3.82
N ASN A 41 -12.13 -0.16 3.28
CA ASN A 41 -12.48 -1.49 2.77
C ASN A 41 -11.60 -1.93 1.59
N TYR A 42 -11.27 -0.99 0.69
CA TYR A 42 -10.29 -1.25 -0.36
C TYR A 42 -8.90 -1.56 0.22
N ILE A 43 -8.43 -0.78 1.20
CA ILE A 43 -7.15 -1.05 1.87
C ILE A 43 -7.15 -2.41 2.56
N CYS A 44 -8.23 -2.81 3.21
CA CYS A 44 -8.38 -4.16 3.77
C CYS A 44 -8.23 -5.24 2.68
N ALA A 45 -8.84 -5.05 1.50
CA ALA A 45 -8.67 -5.96 0.36
C ALA A 45 -7.23 -5.95 -0.16
N TYR A 46 -6.59 -4.78 -0.19
CA TYR A 46 -5.21 -4.60 -0.59
C TYR A 46 -4.25 -5.36 0.34
N VAL A 47 -4.38 -5.15 1.66
CA VAL A 47 -3.60 -5.83 2.70
C VAL A 47 -3.73 -7.34 2.58
N ARG A 48 -4.94 -7.88 2.39
CA ARG A 48 -5.15 -9.32 2.16
C ARG A 48 -4.42 -9.82 0.92
N GLY A 49 -4.46 -9.04 -0.17
CA GLY A 49 -3.74 -9.35 -1.42
C GLY A 49 -2.22 -9.42 -1.20
N VAL A 50 -1.63 -8.38 -0.63
CA VAL A 50 -0.17 -8.30 -0.41
C VAL A 50 0.33 -9.27 0.65
N LEU A 51 -0.47 -9.57 1.68
CA LEU A 51 -0.18 -10.61 2.66
C LEU A 51 -0.11 -11.98 1.97
N ARG A 52 -1.12 -12.32 1.18
CA ARG A 52 -1.16 -13.58 0.42
C ARG A 52 -0.02 -13.69 -0.60
N GLY A 53 0.42 -12.55 -1.14
CA GLY A 53 1.57 -12.47 -2.04
C GLY A 53 2.94 -12.51 -1.34
N GLY A 54 2.98 -12.45 0.01
CA GLY A 54 4.23 -12.40 0.77
C GLY A 54 4.98 -11.07 0.67
N PHE A 55 4.28 -9.98 0.36
CA PHE A 55 4.85 -8.64 0.17
C PHE A 55 4.69 -7.72 1.40
N LEU A 56 3.92 -8.15 2.40
CA LEU A 56 3.66 -7.38 3.61
C LEU A 56 4.76 -7.60 4.67
N HIS A 57 5.26 -6.51 5.23
CA HIS A 57 6.32 -6.52 6.23
C HIS A 57 5.95 -5.59 7.40
N THR A 58 6.51 -5.88 8.58
CA THR A 58 6.39 -5.04 9.78
C THR A 58 7.76 -4.82 10.43
N THR A 59 7.84 -3.87 11.37
CA THR A 59 9.05 -3.46 12.09
C THR A 59 9.12 -3.97 13.53
N GLY A 60 8.07 -4.62 14.03
CA GLY A 60 8.03 -5.18 15.38
C GLY A 60 6.96 -6.24 15.55
N GLU A 61 7.14 -7.10 16.55
CA GLU A 61 6.24 -8.23 16.84
C GLU A 61 4.84 -7.77 17.25
N ARG A 62 4.72 -6.57 17.82
CA ARG A 62 3.44 -5.95 18.18
C ARG A 62 2.64 -5.44 16.96
N GLY A 63 3.16 -5.57 15.74
CA GLY A 63 2.47 -5.10 14.54
C GLY A 63 2.19 -3.60 14.57
N GLU A 64 3.18 -2.80 14.98
CA GLU A 64 2.99 -1.36 15.23
C GLU A 64 2.76 -0.58 13.93
N GLY A 65 3.39 -1.03 12.84
CA GLY A 65 3.20 -0.50 11.51
C GLY A 65 3.58 -1.52 10.44
N TYR A 66 3.14 -1.27 9.22
CA TYR A 66 3.22 -2.17 8.09
C TYR A 66 3.70 -1.44 6.84
N ILE A 67 4.51 -2.14 6.06
CA ILE A 67 4.96 -1.71 4.75
C ILE A 67 4.79 -2.84 3.75
N ALA A 68 4.15 -2.56 2.62
CA ALA A 68 4.06 -3.48 1.50
C ALA A 68 4.99 -3.01 0.38
N TYR A 69 5.95 -3.86 0.02
CA TYR A 69 6.90 -3.53 -1.05
C TYR A 69 7.22 -4.73 -1.92
N LYS A 70 7.66 -4.43 -3.15
CA LYS A 70 8.08 -5.37 -4.17
C LYS A 70 9.52 -5.03 -4.58
N LEU A 71 10.41 -6.01 -4.48
CA LEU A 71 11.80 -5.87 -4.92
C LEU A 71 11.91 -5.92 -6.46
N PRO A 72 13.03 -5.44 -7.04
CA PRO A 72 13.30 -5.61 -8.46
C PRO A 72 13.11 -7.08 -8.89
N LYS A 73 12.53 -7.30 -10.07
CA LYS A 73 12.26 -8.63 -10.67
C LYS A 73 11.17 -9.47 -9.98
N GLN A 74 10.67 -9.10 -8.80
CA GLN A 74 9.49 -9.74 -8.24
C GLN A 74 8.25 -9.35 -9.03
N LYS A 75 7.40 -10.34 -9.36
CA LYS A 75 6.14 -10.13 -10.06
C LYS A 75 4.97 -10.26 -9.08
N LEU A 76 3.99 -9.37 -9.21
CA LEU A 76 2.72 -9.52 -8.50
C LEU A 76 1.91 -10.59 -9.25
N GLY A 77 1.75 -11.76 -8.63
CA GLY A 77 0.96 -12.84 -9.23
C GLY A 77 -0.53 -12.52 -9.22
N VAL A 78 -1.29 -13.24 -10.03
CA VAL A 78 -2.76 -13.13 -10.10
C VAL A 78 -3.40 -13.31 -8.71
N ARG A 79 -2.83 -14.17 -7.87
CA ARG A 79 -3.30 -14.39 -6.48
C ARG A 79 -3.23 -13.14 -5.60
N THR A 80 -2.30 -12.23 -5.88
CA THR A 80 -2.15 -10.93 -5.20
C THR A 80 -3.08 -9.89 -5.81
N LEU A 81 -3.12 -9.83 -7.14
CA LEU A 81 -3.87 -8.79 -7.88
C LEU A 81 -5.38 -9.02 -7.88
N TRP A 82 -5.84 -10.28 -7.84
CA TRP A 82 -7.26 -10.60 -7.91
C TRP A 82 -8.06 -10.07 -6.70
N PRO A 83 -7.64 -10.27 -5.44
CA PRO A 83 -8.29 -9.63 -4.29
C PRO A 83 -8.31 -8.10 -4.38
N ILE A 84 -7.22 -7.49 -4.86
CA ILE A 84 -7.10 -6.03 -5.02
C ILE A 84 -8.10 -5.52 -6.04
N ALA A 85 -8.12 -6.11 -7.24
CA ALA A 85 -9.04 -5.74 -8.31
C ALA A 85 -10.50 -5.95 -7.91
N LYS A 86 -10.81 -7.09 -7.27
CA LYS A 86 -12.14 -7.37 -6.71
C LYS A 86 -12.53 -6.34 -5.65
N GLY A 87 -11.59 -5.96 -4.77
CA GLY A 87 -11.80 -4.92 -3.76
C GLY A 87 -12.08 -3.56 -4.39
N MET A 88 -11.36 -3.20 -5.45
CA MET A 88 -11.56 -1.94 -6.17
C MET A 88 -12.95 -1.87 -6.81
N LEU A 89 -13.38 -2.93 -7.50
CA LEU A 89 -14.70 -2.97 -8.14
C LEU A 89 -15.87 -2.96 -7.14
N ARG A 90 -15.69 -3.51 -5.94
CA ARG A 90 -16.75 -3.55 -4.90
C ARG A 90 -16.91 -2.22 -4.18
N ASN A 91 -15.87 -1.41 -4.09
CA ASN A 91 -15.85 -0.17 -3.30
C ASN A 91 -15.93 1.11 -4.15
N SER A 92 -15.97 0.97 -5.47
CA SER A 92 -16.00 2.07 -6.43
C SER A 92 -17.08 1.87 -7.49
N SER A 93 -17.56 2.97 -8.06
CA SER A 93 -18.37 2.92 -9.29
C SER A 93 -17.49 3.04 -10.53
N LEU A 94 -17.95 2.53 -11.67
CA LEU A 94 -17.24 2.66 -12.95
C LEU A 94 -16.92 4.13 -13.29
N LYS A 95 -17.86 5.05 -13.01
CA LYS A 95 -17.67 6.49 -13.20
C LYS A 95 -16.50 7.03 -12.38
N ARG A 96 -16.36 6.62 -11.10
CA ARG A 96 -15.24 7.02 -10.23
C ARG A 96 -13.92 6.41 -10.70
N LEU A 97 -13.92 5.15 -11.10
CA LEU A 97 -12.71 4.49 -11.63
C LEU A 97 -12.22 5.16 -12.91
N VAL A 98 -13.13 5.52 -13.81
CA VAL A 98 -12.80 6.28 -15.03
C VAL A 98 -12.25 7.66 -14.67
N HIS A 99 -12.90 8.39 -13.76
CA HIS A 99 -12.40 9.69 -13.32
C HIS A 99 -11.00 9.58 -12.68
N PHE A 100 -10.77 8.57 -11.85
CA PHE A 100 -9.48 8.30 -11.24
C PHE A 100 -8.41 7.98 -12.28
N ALA A 101 -8.72 7.14 -13.28
CA ALA A 101 -7.81 6.86 -14.39
C ALA A 101 -7.47 8.12 -15.19
N MET A 102 -8.44 9.02 -15.42
CA MET A 102 -8.19 10.32 -16.04
C MET A 102 -7.28 11.21 -15.19
N ALA A 103 -7.50 11.25 -13.88
CA ALA A 103 -6.66 12.01 -12.94
C ALA A 103 -5.21 11.50 -12.96
N ILE A 104 -5.00 10.18 -12.94
CA ILE A 104 -3.66 9.58 -13.10
C ILE A 104 -3.04 9.99 -14.43
N LYS A 105 -3.79 9.90 -15.54
CA LYS A 105 -3.28 10.24 -16.88
C LYS A 105 -2.86 11.72 -16.98
N ARG A 106 -3.55 12.64 -16.29
CA ARG A 106 -3.17 14.05 -16.21
C ARG A 106 -1.86 14.27 -15.46
N GLY A 107 -1.47 13.34 -14.58
CA GLY A 107 -0.19 13.35 -13.87
C GLY A 107 1.03 13.01 -14.75
N GLY A 108 0.83 12.70 -16.03
CA GLY A 108 1.91 12.38 -16.97
C GLY A 108 2.34 10.92 -16.94
N VAL A 109 3.53 10.62 -17.46
CA VAL A 109 4.07 9.26 -17.51
C VAL A 109 4.46 8.82 -16.09
N PRO A 110 3.92 7.70 -15.59
CA PRO A 110 4.29 7.17 -14.28
C PRO A 110 5.81 7.02 -14.14
N LEU A 111 6.34 7.34 -12.97
CA LEU A 111 7.75 7.14 -12.66
C LEU A 111 8.16 5.67 -12.89
N GLN A 112 7.27 4.74 -12.57
CA GLN A 112 7.48 3.31 -12.80
C GLN A 112 7.79 3.02 -14.27
N ASP A 113 6.98 3.52 -15.20
CA ASP A 113 7.17 3.27 -16.64
C ASP A 113 8.50 3.84 -17.14
N ARG A 114 8.92 5.00 -16.60
CA ARG A 114 10.24 5.59 -16.90
C ARG A 114 11.38 4.70 -16.39
N MET A 115 11.28 4.23 -15.15
CA MET A 115 12.28 3.35 -14.54
C MET A 115 12.37 2.01 -15.28
N ASP A 116 11.23 1.44 -15.69
CA ASP A 116 11.15 0.22 -16.48
C ASP A 116 11.77 0.41 -17.86
N LYS A 117 11.48 1.53 -18.55
CA LYS A 117 12.10 1.89 -19.84
C LYS A 117 13.62 2.04 -19.73
N GLU A 118 14.09 2.68 -18.67
CA GLU A 118 15.51 2.87 -18.39
C GLU A 118 16.18 1.60 -17.82
N LYS A 119 15.42 0.52 -17.59
CA LYS A 119 15.87 -0.72 -16.94
C LYS A 119 16.55 -0.49 -15.59
N LYS A 120 16.18 0.58 -14.89
CA LYS A 120 16.75 0.92 -13.58
C LYS A 120 16.08 0.06 -12.50
N PRO A 121 16.85 -0.60 -11.63
CA PRO A 121 16.26 -1.32 -10.51
C PRO A 121 15.62 -0.33 -9.53
N TYR A 122 14.40 -0.64 -9.07
CA TYR A 122 13.69 0.13 -8.07
C TYR A 122 12.89 -0.78 -7.14
N ILE A 123 12.62 -0.29 -5.95
CA ILE A 123 11.67 -0.91 -5.03
C ILE A 123 10.34 -0.21 -5.21
N PHE A 124 9.27 -0.97 -5.45
CA PHE A 124 7.92 -0.42 -5.46
C PHE A 124 7.33 -0.54 -4.07
N VAL A 125 6.95 0.58 -3.45
CA VAL A 125 6.25 0.61 -2.17
C VAL A 125 4.78 0.93 -2.44
N GLY A 126 3.90 0.01 -2.08
CA GLY A 126 2.47 0.12 -2.36
C GLY A 126 1.62 0.42 -1.13
N LEU A 127 2.17 0.29 0.08
CA LEU A 127 1.52 0.66 1.34
C LEU A 127 2.58 1.00 2.37
N VAL A 128 2.36 2.07 3.13
CA VAL A 128 3.00 2.34 4.42
C VAL A 128 1.90 2.79 5.36
N CYS A 129 1.77 2.14 6.52
CA CYS A 129 0.72 2.47 7.47
C CYS A 129 1.17 2.17 8.90
N VAL A 130 0.86 3.07 9.83
CA VAL A 130 1.03 2.86 11.28
C VAL A 130 -0.37 2.75 11.88
N ARG A 131 -0.60 1.73 12.72
CA ARG A 131 -1.90 1.58 13.39
C ARG A 131 -2.09 2.75 14.36
N GLU A 132 -3.32 3.24 14.46
CA GLU A 132 -3.68 4.49 15.16
C GLU A 132 -3.12 4.57 16.58
N GLN A 133 -3.22 3.48 17.34
CA GLN A 133 -2.70 3.38 18.71
C GLN A 133 -1.18 3.58 18.86
N TYR A 134 -0.44 3.76 17.77
CA TYR A 134 1.00 3.98 17.75
C TYR A 134 1.44 5.18 16.91
N GLN A 135 0.52 6.01 16.39
CA GLN A 135 0.85 7.11 15.48
C GLN A 135 1.60 8.28 16.15
N ASP A 136 1.63 8.33 17.47
CA ASP A 136 2.41 9.26 18.30
C ASP A 136 3.91 8.91 18.38
N ARG A 137 4.33 7.81 17.74
CA ARG A 137 5.72 7.32 17.78
C ARG A 137 6.40 7.49 16.43
N ALA A 138 7.73 7.56 16.44
CA ALA A 138 8.58 7.60 15.23
C ALA A 138 8.60 6.26 14.43
N ILE A 139 7.49 5.53 14.38
CA ILE A 139 7.37 4.22 13.72
C ILE A 139 7.41 4.36 12.19
N CYS A 140 6.82 5.42 11.63
CA CYS A 140 6.89 5.67 10.18
C CYS A 140 8.34 5.67 9.69
N ALA A 141 9.25 6.37 10.38
CA ALA A 141 10.68 6.37 10.03
C ALA A 141 11.29 4.96 10.10
N ARG A 142 10.95 4.17 11.13
CA ARG A 142 11.42 2.78 11.27
C ARG A 142 10.96 1.88 10.12
N LEU A 143 9.77 2.13 9.54
CA LEU A 143 9.25 1.37 8.40
C LEU A 143 10.05 1.58 7.11
N TRP A 144 10.70 2.74 6.96
CA TRP A 144 11.59 2.99 5.82
C TRP A 144 12.99 2.40 6.04
N ILE A 145 13.50 2.46 7.27
CA ILE A 145 14.91 2.18 7.56
C ILE A 145 15.19 0.70 7.86
N LEU A 146 14.22 -0.07 8.37
CA LEU A 146 14.48 -1.45 8.79
C LEU A 146 14.23 -2.51 7.72
N PRO A 147 13.12 -2.49 6.95
CA PRO A 147 12.83 -3.54 5.99
C PRO A 147 13.54 -3.34 4.65
N LEU A 148 13.72 -2.10 4.19
CA LEU A 148 14.29 -1.84 2.86
C LEU A 148 15.80 -2.13 2.80
N PRO A 149 16.66 -1.60 3.70
CA PRO A 149 18.10 -1.88 3.65
C PRO A 149 18.44 -3.34 3.94
N ARG A 150 17.68 -4.02 4.81
CA ARG A 150 17.87 -5.46 5.08
C ARG A 150 17.44 -6.33 3.89
N ALA A 151 16.47 -5.90 3.09
CA ALA A 151 15.99 -6.67 1.94
C ALA A 151 16.80 -6.42 0.66
N THR A 152 17.51 -5.30 0.57
CA THR A 152 18.25 -4.93 -0.66
C THR A 152 19.75 -4.80 -0.49
N GLY A 153 20.26 -4.64 0.74
CA GLY A 153 21.62 -4.21 0.99
C GLY A 153 21.87 -2.74 0.64
N TRP A 154 20.83 -1.98 0.27
CA TRP A 154 20.94 -0.57 -0.05
C TRP A 154 20.85 0.20 1.27
N ALA A 155 21.99 0.60 1.82
CA ALA A 155 21.99 1.64 2.83
C ALA A 155 21.52 2.93 2.16
N CYS A 156 20.42 3.54 2.64
CA CYS A 156 20.23 4.97 2.43
C CYS A 156 21.45 5.64 3.04
N ARG A 157 22.35 6.15 2.19
CA ARG A 157 23.39 7.10 2.60
C ARG A 157 22.76 8.48 2.68
#